data_AF-A0A841HZ95-F1
#
_entry.id   AF-A0A841HZ95-F1
#
_cell.length_a   1.000
_cell.length_b   1.000
_cell.length_c   1.000
_cell.angle_alpha   90.00
_cell.angle_beta   90.00
_cell.angle_gamma   90.00
#
_symmetry.space_group_name_H-M   'P 1'
#
loop_
_entity.id
_entity.type
_entity.pdbx_description
1 polymer ?
#
loop_
_entity_poly.entity_id
_entity_poly.type
_entity_poly.pdbx_seq_one_letter_code
_entity_poly.pdbx_strand_id
1 'polypeptide(L)'
;MSYLEFHLVFILPLIALLGLVTWWETRGGQAVAGAYRPENRWAWRAYFALPLIALVYTTPWDNYLVWRGVWEYGHDRVLGVIGYVPVEEYLFFVLQPLLVGLWTFALLRRGGPAESGRRWVRWGGALFFAALSLLGAALLFAERGLYFGLILAWAAPISAFQWAFGGDLILSSRRRFWLALMVPTVYLWAVDAFAIHGGIWHISDRYSVNIDPLGLPLEEAAFFLITNLMVVQGLLLALHPQAVPRLRRLLRALRPWVVCVAVFALLKIPVPLAPDLFPLLGTASTAALALGALLWAWERVGARALLLAAGCLAVGLGVEVLGSRSGFPFGPYAYSAPGPVLWEVPLLVPLGWWGMTVSAFALSRGRPLLTGTMLVAWDVALEPLMTGQASGIARFWEWQQPALLGAYYGVPVTNFIGWFAVGSALAWGLRRLAPELAGGDFGWAYRVESLFLPAGLLLMGLYPAALTAAAVMGALAWISSRPPSARWSAAR
;
A
#
# COMPACT_ATOMS: atom_id res chain seq x y z
N MET A 1 -32.80 16.56 16.12
CA MET A 1 -32.94 15.32 15.34
C MET A 1 -31.92 14.33 15.87
N SER A 2 -32.30 13.09 16.13
CA SER A 2 -31.35 12.00 16.42
C SER A 2 -30.67 11.53 15.13
N TYR A 3 -29.58 10.77 15.25
CA TYR A 3 -28.90 10.25 14.07
C TYR A 3 -29.77 9.23 13.32
N LEU A 4 -30.57 8.42 14.02
CA LEU A 4 -31.52 7.53 13.34
C LEU A 4 -32.58 8.31 12.54
N GLU A 5 -33.14 9.39 13.13
CA GLU A 5 -34.11 10.25 12.44
C GLU A 5 -33.51 10.88 11.18
N PHE A 6 -32.22 11.25 11.22
CA PHE A 6 -31.51 11.74 10.04
C PHE A 6 -31.53 10.72 8.90
N HIS A 7 -31.21 9.45 9.16
CA HIS A 7 -31.28 8.39 8.14
C HIS A 7 -32.69 8.17 7.62
N LEU A 8 -33.69 8.20 8.50
CA LEU A 8 -35.09 8.01 8.14
C LEU A 8 -35.65 9.13 7.27
N VAL A 9 -35.13 10.35 7.40
CA VAL A 9 -35.60 11.53 6.65
C VAL A 9 -34.82 11.72 5.35
N PHE A 10 -33.49 11.61 5.38
CA PHE A 10 -32.65 12.00 4.25
C PHE A 10 -32.21 10.81 3.38
N ILE A 11 -31.88 9.66 3.97
CA ILE A 11 -31.21 8.59 3.22
C ILE A 11 -32.19 7.50 2.77
N LEU A 12 -32.94 6.93 3.71
CA LEU A 12 -33.83 5.79 3.47
C LEU A 12 -34.95 6.08 2.45
N PRO A 13 -35.62 7.25 2.46
CA PRO A 13 -36.66 7.54 1.49
C PRO A 13 -36.14 7.57 0.04
N LEU A 14 -34.92 8.08 -0.16
CA LEU A 14 -34.29 8.10 -1.49
C LEU A 14 -33.89 6.69 -1.96
N ILE A 15 -33.36 5.86 -1.06
CA ILE A 15 -33.07 4.45 -1.37
C ILE A 15 -34.37 3.71 -1.73
N ALA A 16 -35.44 3.91 -0.96
CA ALA A 16 -36.74 3.29 -1.23
C ALA A 16 -37.30 3.74 -2.58
N LEU A 17 -37.25 5.04 -2.88
CA LEU A 17 -37.70 5.58 -4.16
C LEU A 17 -36.90 5.01 -5.34
N LEU A 18 -35.57 5.05 -5.28
CA LEU A 18 -34.71 4.53 -6.35
C LEU A 18 -34.83 3.01 -6.51
N GLY A 19 -35.05 2.30 -5.40
CA GLY A 19 -35.34 0.87 -5.37
C GLY A 19 -36.66 0.53 -6.04
N LEU A 20 -37.74 1.26 -5.73
CA LEU A 20 -39.05 1.13 -6.35
C LEU A 20 -39.00 1.44 -7.86
N VAL A 21 -38.34 2.53 -8.24
CA VAL A 21 -38.13 2.88 -9.66
C VAL A 21 -37.36 1.78 -10.38
N THR A 22 -36.30 1.24 -9.75
CA THR A 22 -35.53 0.13 -10.31
C THR A 22 -36.37 -1.13 -10.47
N TRP A 23 -37.15 -1.49 -9.47
CA TRP A 23 -38.05 -2.64 -9.52
C TRP A 23 -39.13 -2.49 -10.61
N TRP A 24 -39.73 -1.30 -10.72
CA TRP A 24 -40.78 -1.03 -11.70
C TRP A 24 -40.25 -1.09 -13.14
N GLU A 25 -39.12 -0.40 -13.43
CA GLU A 25 -38.53 -0.40 -14.76
C GLU A 25 -38.02 -1.80 -15.17
N THR A 26 -37.43 -2.56 -14.24
CA THR A 26 -36.95 -3.92 -14.52
C THR A 26 -38.08 -4.92 -14.75
N ARG A 27 -39.22 -4.77 -14.04
CA ARG A 27 -40.45 -5.52 -14.37
C ARG A 27 -41.01 -5.15 -15.75
N GLY A 28 -40.84 -3.91 -16.17
CA GLY A 28 -41.16 -3.44 -17.52
C GLY A 28 -40.20 -3.92 -18.63
N GLY A 29 -39.29 -4.85 -18.33
CA GLY A 29 -38.36 -5.45 -19.30
C GLY A 29 -37.07 -4.66 -19.52
N GLN A 30 -36.83 -3.58 -18.76
CA GLN A 30 -35.57 -2.83 -18.85
C GLN A 30 -34.42 -3.57 -18.16
N ALA A 31 -33.18 -3.27 -18.57
CA ALA A 31 -31.99 -3.78 -17.91
C ALA A 31 -31.85 -3.23 -16.48
N VAL A 32 -31.18 -3.97 -15.59
CA VAL A 32 -30.84 -3.47 -14.25
C VAL A 32 -29.83 -2.32 -14.36
N ALA A 33 -28.74 -2.56 -15.11
CA ALA A 33 -27.69 -1.60 -15.40
C ALA A 33 -26.94 -1.99 -16.70
N GLY A 34 -26.79 -1.06 -17.64
CA GLY A 34 -26.08 -1.31 -18.90
C GLY A 34 -26.66 -2.52 -19.65
N ALA A 35 -25.81 -3.51 -19.95
CA ALA A 35 -26.21 -4.74 -20.64
C ALA A 35 -26.79 -5.84 -19.72
N TYR A 36 -26.81 -5.63 -18.39
CA TYR A 36 -27.20 -6.66 -17.43
C TYR A 36 -28.72 -6.65 -17.21
N ARG A 37 -29.40 -7.68 -17.70
CA ARG A 37 -30.83 -7.92 -17.42
C ARG A 37 -31.06 -8.48 -16.00
N PRO A 38 -32.28 -8.40 -15.45
CA PRO A 38 -32.60 -8.83 -14.09
C PRO A 38 -32.26 -10.28 -13.77
N GLU A 39 -32.26 -11.17 -14.76
CA GLU A 39 -31.90 -12.58 -14.60
C GLU A 39 -30.41 -12.75 -14.29
N ASN A 40 -29.57 -11.80 -14.70
CA ASN A 40 -28.15 -11.81 -14.41
C ASN A 40 -27.88 -11.29 -13.00
N ARG A 41 -27.71 -12.24 -12.07
CA ARG A 41 -27.40 -11.97 -10.66
C ARG A 41 -26.06 -11.26 -10.43
N TRP A 42 -25.18 -11.14 -11.42
CA TRP A 42 -23.88 -10.48 -11.26
C TRP A 42 -24.00 -9.01 -10.84
N ALA A 43 -24.91 -8.26 -11.46
CA ALA A 43 -25.07 -6.84 -11.14
C ALA A 43 -25.49 -6.64 -9.68
N TRP A 44 -26.45 -7.43 -9.22
CA TRP A 44 -26.89 -7.42 -7.82
C TRP A 44 -25.80 -7.90 -6.86
N ARG A 45 -25.04 -8.94 -7.21
CA ARG A 45 -23.90 -9.40 -6.39
C ARG A 45 -22.85 -8.31 -6.23
N ALA A 46 -22.47 -7.62 -7.30
CA ALA A 46 -21.52 -6.52 -7.25
C ALA A 46 -22.06 -5.36 -6.39
N TYR A 47 -23.33 -5.01 -6.56
CA TYR A 47 -23.99 -3.96 -5.79
C TYR A 47 -24.06 -4.28 -4.28
N PHE A 48 -24.51 -5.47 -3.88
CA PHE A 48 -24.60 -5.86 -2.47
C PHE A 48 -23.26 -6.19 -1.83
N ALA A 49 -22.22 -6.49 -2.62
CA ALA A 49 -20.86 -6.64 -2.09
C ALA A 49 -20.28 -5.31 -1.62
N LEU A 50 -20.63 -4.18 -2.24
CA LEU A 50 -20.07 -2.87 -1.90
C LEU A 50 -20.36 -2.44 -0.45
N PRO A 51 -21.60 -2.52 0.08
CA PRO A 51 -21.87 -2.28 1.51
C PRO A 51 -21.06 -3.15 2.45
N LEU A 52 -20.85 -4.43 2.12
CA LEU A 52 -20.07 -5.35 2.97
C LEU A 52 -18.59 -4.98 2.97
N ILE A 53 -18.06 -4.63 1.80
CA ILE A 53 -16.68 -4.14 1.66
C ILE A 53 -16.51 -2.83 2.43
N ALA A 54 -17.43 -1.88 2.28
CA ALA A 54 -17.42 -0.61 3.00
C ALA A 54 -17.47 -0.84 4.51
N LEU A 55 -18.38 -1.68 4.99
CA LEU A 55 -18.49 -2.01 6.41
C LEU A 55 -17.15 -2.54 6.97
N VAL A 56 -16.55 -3.55 6.33
CA VAL A 56 -15.28 -4.14 6.79
C VAL A 56 -14.11 -3.15 6.70
N TYR A 57 -14.04 -2.38 5.61
CA TYR A 57 -12.90 -1.52 5.32
C TYR A 57 -12.93 -0.19 6.10
N THR A 58 -14.11 0.37 6.33
CA THR A 58 -14.29 1.65 7.04
C THR A 58 -14.31 1.47 8.55
N THR A 59 -14.83 0.35 9.08
CA THR A 59 -14.93 0.10 10.54
C THR A 59 -13.67 0.44 11.35
N PRO A 60 -12.47 -0.08 11.00
CA PRO A 60 -11.27 0.21 11.80
C PRO A 60 -10.81 1.67 11.66
N TRP A 61 -11.01 2.27 10.49
CA TRP A 61 -10.65 3.66 10.22
C TRP A 61 -11.52 4.62 11.03
N ASP A 62 -12.83 4.36 11.04
CA ASP A 62 -13.79 5.22 11.72
C ASP A 62 -13.70 5.12 13.25
N ASN A 63 -13.51 3.90 13.76
CA ASN A 63 -13.23 3.69 15.18
C ASN A 63 -11.97 4.42 15.63
N TYR A 64 -10.95 4.48 14.78
CA TYR A 64 -9.74 5.23 15.08
C TYR A 64 -10.01 6.74 15.10
N LEU A 65 -10.79 7.28 14.15
CA LEU A 65 -11.14 8.71 14.14
C LEU A 65 -11.85 9.14 15.42
N VAL A 66 -12.88 8.39 15.82
CA VAL A 66 -13.66 8.71 17.01
C VAL A 66 -12.83 8.50 18.27
N TRP A 67 -12.06 7.42 18.36
CA TRP A 67 -11.13 7.20 19.48
C TRP A 67 -10.09 8.32 19.63
N ARG A 68 -9.60 8.88 18.52
CA ARG A 68 -8.65 10.00 18.50
C ARG A 68 -9.30 11.35 18.80
N GLY A 69 -10.63 11.44 18.86
CA GLY A 69 -11.36 12.69 19.05
C GLY A 69 -11.39 13.58 17.82
N VAL A 70 -11.33 13.01 16.61
CA VAL A 70 -11.53 13.75 15.36
C VAL A 70 -13.02 14.02 15.13
N TRP A 71 -13.84 13.01 15.43
CA TRP A 71 -15.30 13.06 15.42
C TRP A 71 -15.86 12.89 16.82
N GLU A 72 -16.89 13.68 17.12
CA GLU A 72 -17.68 13.54 18.34
C GLU A 72 -19.17 13.55 17.98
N TYR A 73 -19.95 12.74 18.69
CA TYR A 73 -21.38 12.63 18.51
C TYR A 73 -22.12 13.15 19.74
N GLY A 74 -23.29 13.75 19.55
CA GLY A 74 -24.14 14.14 20.66
C GLY A 74 -24.56 12.90 21.47
N HIS A 75 -24.21 12.85 22.76
CA HIS A 75 -24.47 11.70 23.64
C HIS A 75 -25.96 11.31 23.68
N ASP A 76 -26.87 12.27 23.57
CA ASP A 76 -28.34 12.06 23.55
C ASP A 76 -28.92 11.90 22.13
N ARG A 77 -28.07 11.79 21.10
CA ARG A 77 -28.47 11.75 19.68
C ARG A 77 -28.30 10.37 19.04
N VAL A 78 -27.68 9.42 19.74
CA VAL A 78 -27.36 8.08 19.22
C VAL A 78 -28.04 6.99 20.04
N LEU A 79 -28.40 5.88 19.39
CA LEU A 79 -29.06 4.74 20.02
C LEU A 79 -28.09 3.88 20.84
N GLY A 80 -26.83 3.84 20.44
CA GLY A 80 -25.79 3.04 21.09
C GLY A 80 -24.49 3.07 20.31
N VAL A 81 -23.43 2.55 20.93
CA VAL A 81 -22.07 2.57 20.41
C VAL A 81 -21.52 1.14 20.34
N ILE A 82 -20.88 0.79 19.22
CA ILE A 82 -20.09 -0.45 19.08
C ILE A 82 -18.63 -0.02 18.91
N GLY A 83 -17.76 -0.46 19.82
CA GLY A 83 -16.40 0.09 19.90
C GLY A 83 -16.45 1.55 20.34
N TYR A 84 -16.11 2.47 19.43
CA TYR A 84 -16.18 3.92 19.64
C TYR A 84 -17.25 4.60 18.79
N VAL A 85 -17.81 3.89 17.80
CA VAL A 85 -18.64 4.46 16.73
C VAL A 85 -20.13 4.16 16.98
N PRO A 86 -21.05 5.12 16.75
CA PRO A 86 -22.49 4.88 16.85
C PRO A 86 -23.00 3.80 15.89
N VAL A 87 -24.02 3.04 16.30
CA VAL A 87 -24.67 2.01 15.43
C VAL A 87 -25.19 2.63 14.13
N GLU A 88 -25.65 3.88 14.19
CA GLU A 88 -26.16 4.63 13.05
C GLU A 88 -25.08 4.97 12.02
N GLU A 89 -23.83 5.09 12.43
CA GLU A 89 -22.70 5.30 11.51
C GLU A 89 -22.37 4.00 10.77
N TYR A 90 -22.40 2.85 11.46
CA TYR A 90 -22.34 1.54 10.80
C TYR A 90 -23.47 1.34 9.80
N LEU A 91 -24.67 1.83 10.12
CA LEU A 91 -25.79 1.85 9.19
C LEU A 91 -25.46 2.75 7.98
N PHE A 92 -24.86 3.92 8.20
CA PHE A 92 -24.43 4.82 7.12
C PHE A 92 -23.45 4.14 6.15
N PHE A 93 -22.48 3.35 6.65
CA PHE A 93 -21.55 2.58 5.82
C PHE A 93 -22.27 1.61 4.86
N VAL A 94 -23.47 1.16 5.23
CA VAL A 94 -24.33 0.31 4.40
C VAL A 94 -25.22 1.14 3.49
N LEU A 95 -25.86 2.17 4.02
CA LEU A 95 -26.84 2.97 3.28
C LEU A 95 -26.22 3.81 2.16
N GLN A 96 -25.06 4.42 2.38
CA GLN A 96 -24.42 5.25 1.36
C GLN A 96 -24.09 4.47 0.07
N PRO A 97 -23.40 3.29 0.11
CA PRO A 97 -23.16 2.51 -1.09
C PRO A 97 -24.45 2.03 -1.78
N LEU A 98 -25.51 1.75 -1.03
CA LEU A 98 -26.82 1.38 -1.58
C LEU A 98 -27.44 2.56 -2.36
N LEU A 99 -27.48 3.74 -1.76
CA LEU A 99 -27.99 4.98 -2.38
C LEU A 99 -27.23 5.30 -3.68
N VAL A 100 -25.91 5.38 -3.58
CA VAL A 100 -25.02 5.72 -4.71
C VAL A 100 -25.08 4.63 -5.79
N GLY A 101 -25.16 3.36 -5.41
CA GLY A 101 -25.25 2.24 -6.35
C GLY A 101 -26.56 2.21 -7.13
N LEU A 102 -27.70 2.45 -6.49
CA LEU A 102 -29.00 2.54 -7.18
C LEU A 102 -29.06 3.75 -8.12
N TRP A 103 -28.53 4.90 -7.70
CA TRP A 103 -28.40 6.06 -8.57
C TRP A 103 -27.54 5.74 -9.80
N THR A 104 -26.40 5.07 -9.58
CA THR A 104 -25.51 4.63 -10.67
C THR A 104 -26.21 3.66 -11.62
N PHE A 105 -27.00 2.70 -11.10
CA PHE A 105 -27.81 1.80 -11.93
C PHE A 105 -28.82 2.55 -12.80
N ALA A 106 -29.50 3.54 -12.23
CA ALA A 106 -30.47 4.36 -12.95
C ALA A 106 -29.82 5.13 -14.13
N LEU A 107 -28.57 5.57 -13.98
CA LEU A 107 -27.81 6.21 -15.06
C LEU A 107 -27.30 5.21 -16.10
N LEU A 108 -26.84 4.04 -15.67
CA LEU A 108 -26.31 3.01 -16.56
C LEU A 108 -27.40 2.35 -17.41
N ARG A 109 -28.62 2.19 -16.87
CA ARG A 109 -29.78 1.65 -17.58
C ARG A 109 -30.18 2.51 -18.78
N ARG A 110 -30.01 3.82 -18.67
CA ARG A 110 -30.36 4.82 -19.70
C ARG A 110 -29.19 5.19 -20.61
N GLY A 111 -28.07 4.48 -20.49
CA GLY A 111 -26.84 4.76 -21.23
C GLY A 111 -26.61 3.79 -22.39
N GLY A 112 -26.03 4.29 -23.48
CA GLY A 112 -25.56 3.47 -24.60
C GLY A 112 -24.31 2.64 -24.27
N PRO A 113 -23.80 1.84 -25.24
CA PRO A 113 -22.61 1.01 -25.03
C PRO A 113 -21.41 1.83 -24.55
N ALA A 114 -20.52 1.19 -23.79
CA ALA A 114 -19.31 1.81 -23.27
C ALA A 114 -18.34 2.17 -24.41
N GLU A 115 -17.77 3.37 -24.38
CA GLU A 115 -16.79 3.82 -25.38
C GLU A 115 -15.38 3.28 -25.10
N SER A 116 -14.47 3.37 -26.07
CA SER A 116 -13.08 3.01 -25.86
C SER A 116 -12.32 4.10 -25.10
N GLY A 117 -11.93 3.82 -23.85
CA GLY A 117 -11.09 4.72 -23.07
C GLY A 117 -9.63 4.75 -23.55
N ARG A 118 -8.97 5.90 -23.34
CA ARG A 118 -7.55 6.06 -23.66
C ARG A 118 -6.67 5.37 -22.61
N ARG A 119 -5.75 4.49 -23.02
CA ARG A 119 -4.92 3.69 -22.11
C ARG A 119 -4.05 4.51 -21.15
N TRP A 120 -3.55 5.67 -21.57
CA TRP A 120 -2.66 6.51 -20.74
C TRP A 120 -3.38 7.10 -19.52
N VAL A 121 -4.71 7.26 -19.58
CA VAL A 121 -5.55 7.76 -18.49
C VAL A 121 -5.43 6.88 -17.25
N ARG A 122 -5.22 5.57 -17.44
CA ARG A 122 -5.03 4.61 -16.34
C ARG A 122 -3.84 5.00 -15.47
N TRP A 123 -2.70 5.22 -16.12
CA TRP A 123 -1.45 5.51 -15.43
C TRP A 123 -1.42 6.95 -14.89
N GLY A 124 -2.01 7.91 -15.62
CA GLY A 124 -2.16 9.28 -15.14
C GLY A 124 -3.01 9.36 -13.86
N GLY A 125 -4.17 8.70 -13.86
CA GLY A 125 -5.03 8.64 -12.66
C GLY A 125 -4.40 7.84 -11.52
N ALA A 126 -3.76 6.70 -11.82
CA ALA A 126 -3.05 5.91 -10.80
C ALA A 126 -1.93 6.73 -10.13
N LEU A 127 -1.14 7.48 -10.92
CA LEU A 127 -0.10 8.35 -10.39
C LEU A 127 -0.68 9.49 -9.56
N PHE A 128 -1.77 10.10 -10.01
CA PHE A 128 -2.46 11.16 -9.26
C PHE A 128 -2.91 10.68 -7.88
N PHE A 129 -3.62 9.54 -7.81
CA PHE A 129 -4.06 8.98 -6.53
C PHE A 129 -2.90 8.43 -5.69
N ALA A 130 -1.84 7.91 -6.31
CA ALA A 130 -0.62 7.54 -5.59
C ALA A 130 0.04 8.78 -4.94
N ALA A 131 0.10 9.91 -5.65
CA ALA A 131 0.59 11.16 -5.08
C ALA A 131 -0.30 11.68 -3.94
N LEU A 132 -1.63 11.57 -4.07
CA LEU A 132 -2.55 11.88 -2.97
C LEU A 132 -2.37 10.96 -1.76
N SER A 133 -2.07 9.68 -1.98
CA SER A 133 -1.76 8.76 -0.88
C SER A 133 -0.48 9.17 -0.13
N LEU A 134 0.56 9.58 -0.86
CA LEU A 134 1.80 10.11 -0.25
C LEU A 134 1.55 11.42 0.50
N LEU A 135 0.73 12.32 -0.07
CA LEU A 135 0.31 13.54 0.60
C LEU A 135 -0.46 13.21 1.89
N GLY A 136 -1.41 12.26 1.82
CA GLY A 136 -2.15 11.78 2.99
C GLY A 136 -1.23 11.27 4.08
N ALA A 137 -0.27 10.41 3.73
CA ALA A 137 0.73 9.90 4.67
C ALA A 137 1.57 11.02 5.30
N ALA A 138 1.97 12.04 4.53
CA ALA A 138 2.71 13.19 5.06
C ALA A 138 1.86 14.04 6.03
N LEU A 139 0.58 14.23 5.72
CA LEU A 139 -0.35 14.99 6.57
C LEU A 139 -0.62 14.33 7.93
N LEU A 140 -0.47 13.00 8.05
CA LEU A 140 -0.59 12.28 9.33
C LEU A 140 0.44 12.71 10.38
N PHE A 141 1.54 13.34 9.97
CA PHE A 141 2.57 13.88 10.86
C PHE A 141 2.25 15.30 11.37
N ALA A 142 1.18 15.93 10.86
CA ALA A 142 0.74 17.24 11.30
C ALA A 142 -0.59 17.12 12.06
N GLU A 143 -0.67 17.71 13.25
CA GLU A 143 -1.86 17.61 14.10
C GLU A 143 -3.13 18.10 13.37
N ARG A 144 -3.08 19.29 12.76
CA ARG A 144 -4.17 19.86 11.94
C ARG A 144 -4.41 19.12 10.61
N GLY A 145 -3.42 18.33 10.16
CA GLY A 145 -3.52 17.54 8.94
C GLY A 145 -4.09 16.15 9.18
N LEU A 146 -4.32 15.76 10.43
CA LEU A 146 -4.65 14.38 10.79
C LEU A 146 -5.93 13.91 10.09
N TYR A 147 -7.01 14.68 10.13
CA TYR A 147 -8.28 14.22 9.57
C TYR A 147 -8.19 14.09 8.04
N PHE A 148 -7.77 15.15 7.35
CA PHE A 148 -7.58 15.11 5.90
C PHE A 148 -6.55 14.04 5.46
N GLY A 149 -5.48 13.88 6.24
CA GLY A 149 -4.46 12.86 6.05
C GLY A 149 -5.01 11.45 6.15
N LEU A 150 -5.88 11.18 7.14
CA LEU A 150 -6.56 9.89 7.31
C LEU A 150 -7.48 9.58 6.14
N ILE A 151 -8.23 10.56 5.62
CA ILE A 151 -9.08 10.40 4.44
C ILE A 151 -8.24 9.98 3.22
N LEU A 152 -7.16 10.73 2.94
CA LEU A 152 -6.32 10.48 1.77
C LEU A 152 -5.50 9.18 1.89
N ALA A 153 -4.88 8.93 3.05
CA ALA A 153 -4.06 7.74 3.27
C ALA A 153 -4.88 6.44 3.21
N TRP A 154 -6.17 6.51 3.56
CA TRP A 154 -7.11 5.40 3.49
C TRP A 154 -7.67 5.19 2.08
N ALA A 155 -8.27 6.21 1.46
CA ALA A 155 -9.04 6.02 0.23
C ALA A 155 -8.22 6.18 -1.07
N ALA A 156 -7.17 7.00 -1.08
CA ALA A 156 -6.38 7.25 -2.28
C ALA A 156 -5.61 6.01 -2.79
N PRO A 157 -5.03 5.12 -1.94
CA PRO A 157 -4.43 3.87 -2.42
C PRO A 157 -5.41 2.97 -3.19
N ILE A 158 -6.63 2.85 -2.69
CA ILE A 158 -7.69 2.06 -3.33
C ILE A 158 -8.06 2.67 -4.68
N SER A 159 -8.21 3.99 -4.74
CA SER A 159 -8.47 4.70 -5.99
C SER A 159 -7.30 4.54 -6.97
N ALA A 160 -6.05 4.62 -6.51
CA ALA A 160 -4.88 4.40 -7.36
C ALA A 160 -4.91 3.00 -8.00
N PHE A 161 -5.27 1.97 -7.23
CA PHE A 161 -5.44 0.62 -7.74
C PHE A 161 -6.59 0.50 -8.76
N GLN A 162 -7.76 1.07 -8.46
CA GLN A 162 -8.92 1.07 -9.37
C GLN A 162 -8.58 1.76 -10.71
N TRP A 163 -7.87 2.88 -10.68
CA TRP A 163 -7.41 3.59 -11.89
C TRP A 163 -6.33 2.82 -12.65
N ALA A 164 -5.35 2.22 -11.96
CA ALA A 164 -4.35 1.37 -12.59
C ALA A 164 -5.02 0.16 -13.28
N PHE A 165 -6.02 -0.46 -12.65
CA PHE A 165 -6.77 -1.59 -13.17
C PHE A 165 -7.62 -1.22 -14.39
N GLY A 166 -8.36 -0.11 -14.32
CA GLY A 166 -9.36 0.22 -15.34
C GLY A 166 -9.81 1.67 -15.40
N GLY A 167 -8.95 2.66 -15.17
CA GLY A 167 -9.28 4.08 -15.37
C GLY A 167 -9.79 4.41 -16.79
N ASP A 168 -9.31 3.67 -17.80
CA ASP A 168 -9.83 3.72 -19.17
C ASP A 168 -11.27 3.17 -19.26
N LEU A 169 -11.61 2.16 -18.47
CA LEU A 169 -12.96 1.60 -18.40
C LEU A 169 -13.91 2.51 -17.62
N ILE A 170 -13.44 3.16 -16.56
CA ILE A 170 -14.22 4.13 -15.78
C ILE A 170 -14.62 5.32 -16.67
N LEU A 171 -13.67 5.89 -17.41
CA LEU A 171 -13.94 7.05 -18.29
C LEU A 171 -14.56 6.69 -19.65
N SER A 172 -14.79 5.40 -19.94
CA SER A 172 -15.57 4.96 -21.11
C SER A 172 -16.98 5.55 -21.15
N SER A 173 -17.49 5.99 -19.99
CA SER A 173 -18.80 6.61 -19.83
C SER A 173 -18.68 7.92 -19.03
N ARG A 174 -17.78 8.82 -19.45
CA ARG A 174 -17.40 10.05 -18.70
C ARG A 174 -18.60 10.85 -18.15
N ARG A 175 -19.64 11.10 -18.95
CA ARG A 175 -20.83 11.83 -18.48
C ARG A 175 -21.53 11.09 -17.33
N ARG A 176 -21.70 9.78 -17.47
CA ARG A 176 -22.35 8.92 -16.46
C ARG A 176 -21.49 8.81 -15.21
N PHE A 177 -20.17 8.71 -15.35
CA PHE A 177 -19.24 8.75 -14.22
C PHE A 177 -19.40 10.03 -13.40
N TRP A 178 -19.35 11.21 -14.04
CA TRP A 178 -19.50 12.48 -13.31
C TRP A 178 -20.88 12.68 -12.70
N LEU A 179 -21.96 12.26 -13.39
CA LEU A 179 -23.30 12.32 -12.82
C LEU A 179 -23.50 11.33 -11.67
N ALA A 180 -22.94 10.12 -11.77
CA ALA A 180 -22.99 9.11 -10.72
C ALA A 180 -22.21 9.56 -9.47
N LEU A 181 -21.14 10.32 -9.67
CA LEU A 181 -20.30 10.83 -8.58
C LEU A 181 -20.86 12.11 -7.96
N MET A 182 -21.06 13.16 -8.77
CA MET A 182 -21.32 14.52 -8.27
C MET A 182 -22.71 14.68 -7.68
N VAL A 183 -23.75 14.05 -8.26
CA VAL A 183 -25.13 14.18 -7.75
C VAL A 183 -25.27 13.68 -6.32
N PRO A 184 -24.89 12.42 -5.97
CA PRO A 184 -24.95 11.98 -4.59
C PRO A 184 -23.94 12.72 -3.69
N THR A 185 -22.80 13.17 -4.23
CA THR A 185 -21.81 13.94 -3.44
C THR A 185 -22.39 15.28 -2.99
N VAL A 186 -22.95 16.07 -3.90
CA VAL A 186 -23.56 17.36 -3.57
C VAL A 186 -24.77 17.17 -2.66
N TYR A 187 -25.56 16.11 -2.87
CA TYR A 187 -26.66 15.79 -1.97
C TYR A 187 -26.16 15.50 -0.54
N LEU A 188 -25.15 14.63 -0.41
CA LEU A 188 -24.58 14.27 0.89
C LEU A 188 -23.89 15.45 1.58
N TRP A 189 -23.20 16.31 0.83
CA TRP A 189 -22.68 17.59 1.35
C TRP A 189 -23.78 18.47 1.95
N ALA A 190 -24.92 18.59 1.27
CA ALA A 190 -26.02 19.42 1.75
C ALA A 190 -26.66 18.88 3.04
N VAL A 191 -26.87 17.55 3.12
CA VAL A 191 -27.47 16.94 4.32
C VAL A 191 -26.47 16.83 5.47
N ASP A 192 -25.18 16.64 5.18
CA ASP A 192 -24.13 16.64 6.20
C ASP A 192 -23.94 18.04 6.81
N ALA A 193 -23.90 19.09 5.97
CA ALA A 193 -23.90 20.46 6.46
C ALA A 193 -25.12 20.73 7.37
N PHE A 194 -26.30 20.24 7.00
CA PHE A 194 -27.49 20.32 7.85
C PHE A 194 -27.32 19.59 9.20
N ALA A 195 -26.72 18.39 9.20
CA ALA A 195 -26.50 17.60 10.41
C ALA A 195 -25.49 18.24 11.37
N ILE A 196 -24.40 18.80 10.84
CA ILE A 196 -23.39 19.52 11.63
C ILE A 196 -24.01 20.77 12.27
N HIS A 197 -24.72 21.59 11.50
CA HIS A 197 -25.43 22.75 12.04
C HIS A 197 -26.53 22.36 13.06
N GLY A 198 -27.12 21.18 12.88
CA GLY A 198 -28.09 20.60 13.81
C GLY A 198 -27.48 19.98 15.07
N GLY A 199 -26.16 19.93 15.18
CA GLY A 199 -25.43 19.35 16.32
C GLY A 199 -25.63 17.84 16.48
N ILE A 200 -25.79 17.10 15.37
CA ILE A 200 -25.86 15.63 15.43
C ILE A 200 -24.45 15.06 15.67
N TRP A 201 -23.46 15.57 14.94
CA TRP A 201 -22.03 15.34 15.14
C TRP A 201 -21.24 16.64 15.02
N HIS A 202 -20.02 16.62 15.54
CA HIS A 202 -19.09 17.74 15.57
C HIS A 202 -17.70 17.30 15.11
N ILE A 203 -17.02 18.17 14.36
CA ILE A 203 -15.68 17.94 13.82
C ILE A 203 -14.66 18.70 14.66
N SER A 204 -13.58 18.05 15.04
CA SER A 204 -12.55 18.68 15.87
C SER A 204 -11.79 19.80 15.14
N ASP A 205 -11.79 21.00 15.73
CA ASP A 205 -10.96 22.15 15.29
C ASP A 205 -9.45 21.89 15.43
N ARG A 206 -9.08 20.93 16.28
CA ARG A 206 -7.69 20.58 16.59
C ARG A 206 -7.06 19.76 15.47
N TYR A 207 -7.84 18.82 14.93
CA TYR A 207 -7.37 17.83 13.95
C TYR A 207 -7.74 18.14 12.50
N SER A 208 -8.36 19.30 12.28
CA SER A 208 -8.85 19.78 10.99
C SER A 208 -8.11 21.04 10.53
N VAL A 209 -8.20 21.31 9.22
CA VAL A 209 -7.61 22.47 8.55
C VAL A 209 -8.43 23.74 8.83
N ASN A 210 -9.70 23.59 9.27
CA ASN A 210 -10.63 24.67 9.65
C ASN A 210 -10.95 25.60 8.47
N ILE A 211 -11.27 25.00 7.32
CA ILE A 211 -11.77 25.69 6.14
C ILE A 211 -13.15 25.12 5.85
N ASP A 212 -14.19 25.96 5.96
CA ASP A 212 -15.59 25.51 5.91
C ASP A 212 -16.38 26.20 4.79
N PRO A 213 -16.19 25.83 3.51
CA PRO A 213 -16.95 26.42 2.41
C PRO A 213 -18.44 26.17 2.61
N LEU A 214 -19.23 27.24 2.68
CA LEU A 214 -20.69 27.16 2.92
C LEU A 214 -21.07 26.45 4.24
N GLY A 215 -20.18 26.47 5.24
CA GLY A 215 -20.43 25.86 6.54
C GLY A 215 -20.27 24.33 6.57
N LEU A 216 -19.63 23.75 5.56
CA LEU A 216 -19.23 22.34 5.53
C LEU A 216 -17.70 22.24 5.62
N PRO A 217 -17.13 21.53 6.60
CA PRO A 217 -15.69 21.33 6.67
C PRO A 217 -15.13 20.71 5.40
N LEU A 218 -13.98 21.19 4.94
CA LEU A 218 -13.32 20.71 3.72
C LEU A 218 -13.06 19.20 3.76
N GLU A 219 -12.73 18.68 4.93
CA GLU A 219 -12.52 17.28 5.22
C GLU A 219 -13.79 16.46 4.98
N GLU A 220 -14.94 16.91 5.47
CA GLU A 220 -16.24 16.25 5.23
C GLU A 220 -16.58 16.28 3.74
N ALA A 221 -16.35 17.43 3.08
CA ALA A 221 -16.55 17.54 1.65
C ALA A 221 -15.69 16.52 0.88
N ALA A 222 -14.42 16.37 1.27
CA ALA A 222 -13.50 15.39 0.70
C ALA A 222 -13.90 13.94 1.04
N PHE A 223 -14.38 13.68 2.25
CA PHE A 223 -14.84 12.36 2.71
C PHE A 223 -16.00 11.85 1.84
N PHE A 224 -17.09 12.62 1.69
CA PHE A 224 -18.22 12.19 0.84
C PHE A 224 -17.83 12.07 -0.63
N LEU A 225 -16.97 12.97 -1.13
CA LEU A 225 -16.48 12.90 -2.50
C LEU A 225 -15.71 11.60 -2.74
N ILE A 226 -14.76 11.27 -1.87
CA ILE A 226 -13.86 10.13 -2.08
C ILE A 226 -14.54 8.78 -1.81
N THR A 227 -15.46 8.72 -0.84
CA THR A 227 -16.27 7.52 -0.58
C THR A 227 -17.22 7.23 -1.74
N ASN A 228 -17.94 8.23 -2.24
CA ASN A 228 -18.78 8.09 -3.45
C ASN A 228 -17.93 7.70 -4.66
N LEU A 229 -16.74 8.29 -4.80
CA LEU A 229 -15.80 7.98 -5.86
C LEU A 229 -15.39 6.49 -5.85
N MET A 230 -15.06 5.92 -4.69
CA MET A 230 -14.71 4.50 -4.58
C MET A 230 -15.89 3.57 -4.92
N VAL A 231 -17.10 3.92 -4.48
CA VAL A 231 -18.33 3.16 -4.78
C VAL A 231 -18.63 3.19 -6.28
N VAL A 232 -18.66 4.39 -6.89
CA VAL A 232 -18.95 4.57 -8.32
C VAL A 232 -17.90 3.85 -9.18
N GLN A 233 -16.61 4.03 -8.88
CA GLN A 233 -15.54 3.33 -9.60
C GLN A 233 -15.65 1.82 -9.45
N GLY A 234 -15.86 1.32 -8.23
CA GLY A 234 -15.99 -0.11 -7.95
C GLY A 234 -17.14 -0.73 -8.75
N LEU A 235 -18.29 -0.07 -8.78
CA LEU A 235 -19.46 -0.54 -9.50
C LEU A 235 -19.28 -0.47 -11.03
N LEU A 236 -18.73 0.63 -11.55
CA LEU A 236 -18.44 0.76 -12.98
C LEU A 236 -17.44 -0.29 -13.46
N LEU A 237 -16.38 -0.56 -12.69
CA LEU A 237 -15.42 -1.60 -13.01
C LEU A 237 -16.06 -2.98 -12.94
N ALA A 238 -16.83 -3.29 -11.89
CA ALA A 238 -17.48 -4.60 -11.73
C ALA A 238 -18.45 -4.92 -12.87
N LEU A 239 -19.13 -3.89 -13.41
CA LEU A 239 -20.09 -4.03 -14.51
C LEU A 239 -19.45 -3.85 -15.90
N HIS A 240 -18.17 -3.49 -16.00
CA HIS A 240 -17.58 -3.31 -17.32
C HIS A 240 -17.26 -4.68 -17.96
N PRO A 241 -17.72 -4.98 -19.19
CA PRO A 241 -17.49 -6.29 -19.82
C PRO A 241 -16.02 -6.69 -19.95
N GLN A 242 -15.15 -5.70 -20.17
CA GLN A 242 -13.70 -5.91 -20.26
C GLN A 242 -12.99 -6.08 -18.90
N ALA A 243 -13.65 -5.83 -17.77
CA ALA A 243 -13.03 -5.97 -16.46
C ALA A 243 -12.83 -7.45 -16.09
N VAL A 244 -13.78 -8.33 -16.40
CA VAL A 244 -13.69 -9.77 -16.06
C VAL A 244 -12.47 -10.44 -16.72
N PRO A 245 -12.19 -10.27 -18.03
CA PRO A 245 -10.96 -10.79 -18.64
C PRO A 245 -9.68 -10.23 -18.01
N ARG A 246 -9.67 -8.94 -17.64
CA ARG A 246 -8.52 -8.31 -16.95
C ARG A 246 -8.31 -8.89 -15.56
N LEU A 247 -9.38 -9.04 -14.79
CA LEU A 247 -9.34 -9.65 -13.46
C LEU A 247 -8.80 -11.08 -13.54
N ARG A 248 -9.28 -11.90 -14.48
CA ARG A 248 -8.76 -13.27 -14.69
C ARG A 248 -7.26 -13.29 -15.04
N ARG A 249 -6.77 -12.30 -15.79
CA ARG A 249 -5.35 -12.17 -16.11
C ARG A 249 -4.54 -11.77 -14.87
N LEU A 250 -5.05 -10.82 -14.09
CA LEU A 250 -4.43 -10.38 -12.84
C LEU A 250 -4.34 -11.52 -11.84
N LEU A 251 -5.45 -12.24 -11.59
CA LEU A 251 -5.49 -13.38 -10.68
C LEU A 251 -4.51 -14.49 -11.08
N ARG A 252 -4.32 -14.73 -12.40
CA ARG A 252 -3.30 -15.66 -12.90
C ARG A 252 -1.85 -15.18 -12.66
N ALA A 253 -1.64 -13.88 -12.54
CA ALA A 253 -0.34 -13.29 -12.24
C ALA A 253 -0.03 -13.24 -10.74
N LEU A 254 -1.03 -13.38 -9.86
CA LEU A 254 -0.87 -13.44 -8.40
C LEU A 254 -0.30 -14.80 -7.97
N ARG A 255 0.99 -14.99 -8.19
CA ARG A 255 1.72 -16.16 -7.70
C ARG A 255 1.97 -16.02 -6.19
N PRO A 256 2.12 -17.12 -5.42
CA PRO A 256 2.31 -17.05 -3.97
C PRO A 256 3.45 -16.12 -3.53
N TRP A 257 4.59 -16.14 -4.23
CA TRP A 257 5.71 -15.25 -3.91
C TRP A 257 5.41 -13.77 -4.14
N VAL A 258 4.51 -13.42 -5.08
CA VAL A 258 4.08 -12.04 -5.32
C VAL A 258 3.32 -11.51 -4.10
N VAL A 259 2.49 -12.36 -3.49
CA VAL A 259 1.79 -12.03 -2.25
C VAL A 259 2.79 -11.78 -1.12
N CYS A 260 3.83 -12.62 -0.99
CA CYS A 260 4.90 -12.40 -0.01
C CYS A 260 5.65 -11.07 -0.22
N VAL A 261 5.95 -10.68 -1.47
CA VAL A 261 6.57 -9.37 -1.78
C VAL A 261 5.62 -8.22 -1.45
N ALA A 262 4.32 -8.38 -1.68
CA ALA A 262 3.32 -7.38 -1.28
C ALA A 262 3.26 -7.23 0.24
N VAL A 263 3.23 -8.34 0.99
CA VAL A 263 3.26 -8.33 2.47
C VAL A 263 4.56 -7.70 2.99
N PHE A 264 5.71 -8.03 2.40
CA PHE A 264 7.00 -7.39 2.69
C PHE A 264 6.95 -5.86 2.57
N ALA A 265 6.25 -5.33 1.57
CA ALA A 265 6.07 -3.89 1.39
C ALA A 265 5.06 -3.31 2.41
N LEU A 266 3.90 -3.95 2.55
CA LEU A 266 2.80 -3.49 3.40
C LEU A 266 3.20 -3.41 4.88
N LEU A 267 4.01 -4.35 5.38
CA LEU A 267 4.47 -4.36 6.76
C LEU A 267 5.38 -3.17 7.12
N LYS A 268 5.92 -2.44 6.13
CA LYS A 268 6.73 -1.23 6.37
C LYS A 268 5.89 0.03 6.54
N ILE A 269 4.65 0.04 6.03
CA ILE A 269 3.79 1.23 6.03
C ILE A 269 3.51 1.75 7.45
N PRO A 270 3.24 0.90 8.47
CA PRO A 270 2.97 1.40 9.81
C PRO A 270 4.20 1.94 10.56
N VAL A 271 5.42 1.57 10.14
CA VAL A 271 6.65 1.80 10.93
C VAL A 271 6.89 3.29 11.24
N PRO A 272 6.74 4.24 10.30
CA PRO A 272 6.91 5.67 10.62
C PRO A 272 5.93 6.22 11.66
N LEU A 273 4.75 5.61 11.80
CA LEU A 273 3.70 6.04 12.74
C LEU A 273 3.73 5.28 14.06
N ALA A 274 4.28 4.06 14.05
CA ALA A 274 4.49 3.23 15.24
C ALA A 274 5.92 2.64 15.27
N PRO A 275 6.95 3.48 15.48
CA PRO A 275 8.36 3.06 15.51
C PRO A 275 8.66 1.93 16.49
N ASP A 276 7.96 1.88 17.63
CA ASP A 276 8.14 0.84 18.66
C ASP A 276 7.79 -0.57 18.15
N LEU A 277 6.95 -0.69 17.11
CA LEU A 277 6.59 -1.96 16.49
C LEU A 277 7.62 -2.43 15.46
N PHE A 278 8.64 -1.63 15.16
CA PHE A 278 9.65 -1.96 14.15
C PHE A 278 10.31 -3.33 14.35
N PRO A 279 10.67 -3.80 15.56
CA PRO A 279 11.30 -5.11 15.73
C PRO A 279 10.43 -6.27 15.25
N LEU A 280 9.12 -6.17 15.50
CA LEU A 280 8.13 -7.15 15.01
C LEU A 280 7.88 -6.99 13.51
N LEU A 281 7.55 -5.78 13.06
CA LEU A 281 7.18 -5.50 11.67
C LEU A 281 8.34 -5.70 10.70
N GLY A 282 9.55 -5.27 11.08
CA GLY A 282 10.78 -5.46 10.33
C GLY A 282 11.15 -6.94 10.19
N THR A 283 11.08 -7.70 11.28
CA THR A 283 11.32 -9.15 11.24
C THR A 283 10.28 -9.87 10.37
N ALA A 284 9.00 -9.55 10.53
CA ALA A 284 7.92 -10.12 9.72
C ALA A 284 8.04 -9.72 8.23
N SER A 285 8.45 -8.49 7.94
CA SER A 285 8.73 -8.00 6.59
C SER A 285 9.84 -8.82 5.95
N THR A 286 10.99 -8.94 6.61
CA THR A 286 12.13 -9.69 6.07
C THR A 286 11.85 -11.19 5.96
N ALA A 287 11.05 -11.76 6.87
CA ALA A 287 10.57 -13.13 6.76
C ALA A 287 9.65 -13.33 5.54
N ALA A 288 8.75 -12.39 5.26
CA ALA A 288 7.94 -12.42 4.05
C ALA A 288 8.81 -12.33 2.78
N LEU A 289 9.84 -11.48 2.77
CA LEU A 289 10.79 -11.42 1.65
C LEU A 289 11.53 -12.75 1.46
N ALA A 290 12.06 -13.34 2.54
CA ALA A 290 12.79 -14.60 2.51
C ALA A 290 11.91 -15.77 2.01
N LEU A 291 10.66 -15.84 2.48
CA LEU A 291 9.68 -16.81 2.01
C LEU A 291 9.32 -16.57 0.54
N GLY A 292 9.15 -15.31 0.12
CA GLY A 292 8.93 -14.95 -1.28
C GLY A 292 10.08 -15.40 -2.17
N ALA A 293 11.33 -15.20 -1.75
CA ALA A 293 12.52 -15.65 -2.46
C ALA A 293 12.56 -17.18 -2.57
N LEU A 294 12.20 -17.90 -1.50
CA LEU A 294 12.14 -19.36 -1.48
C LEU A 294 11.08 -19.88 -2.45
N LEU A 295 9.85 -19.36 -2.40
CA LEU A 295 8.75 -19.76 -3.27
C LEU A 295 9.07 -19.45 -4.74
N TRP A 296 9.67 -18.29 -5.03
CA TRP A 296 10.09 -17.93 -6.38
C TRP A 296 11.22 -18.82 -6.91
N ALA A 297 12.19 -19.17 -6.06
CA ALA A 297 13.27 -20.08 -6.42
C ALA A 297 12.76 -21.52 -6.61
N TRP A 298 11.83 -21.97 -5.77
CA TRP A 298 11.18 -23.28 -5.88
C TRP A 298 10.53 -23.47 -7.25
N GLU A 299 9.84 -22.45 -7.75
CA GLU A 299 9.22 -22.47 -9.09
C GLU A 299 10.23 -22.63 -10.25
N ARG A 300 11.52 -22.42 -10.01
CA ARG A 300 12.59 -22.49 -11.04
C ARG A 300 13.49 -23.69 -10.90
N VAL A 301 13.90 -24.01 -9.67
CA VAL A 301 14.90 -25.07 -9.40
C VAL A 301 14.37 -26.20 -8.52
N GLY A 302 13.09 -26.17 -8.14
CA GLY A 302 12.44 -27.18 -7.31
C GLY A 302 13.03 -27.25 -5.90
N ALA A 303 13.14 -28.46 -5.35
CA ALA A 303 13.64 -28.71 -4.00
C ALA A 303 15.07 -28.19 -3.75
N ARG A 304 15.88 -27.99 -4.80
CA ARG A 304 17.20 -27.35 -4.68
C ARG A 304 17.12 -25.96 -4.05
N ALA A 305 15.99 -25.27 -4.17
CA ALA A 305 15.77 -23.96 -3.54
C ALA A 305 15.94 -24.01 -2.01
N LEU A 306 15.57 -25.12 -1.35
CA LEU A 306 15.74 -25.29 0.10
C LEU A 306 17.22 -25.34 0.48
N LEU A 307 18.05 -26.05 -0.29
CA LEU A 307 19.50 -26.13 -0.06
C LEU A 307 20.18 -24.78 -0.30
N LEU A 308 19.78 -24.05 -1.35
CA LEU A 308 20.29 -22.71 -1.63
C LEU A 308 19.92 -21.72 -0.52
N ALA A 309 18.67 -21.77 -0.05
CA ALA A 309 18.21 -20.95 1.06
C ALA A 309 18.97 -21.27 2.34
N ALA A 310 19.07 -22.56 2.72
CA ALA A 310 19.82 -22.99 3.88
C ALA A 310 21.30 -22.59 3.80
N GLY A 311 21.93 -22.73 2.63
CA GLY A 311 23.32 -22.32 2.41
C GLY A 311 23.53 -20.81 2.56
N CYS A 312 22.66 -19.98 1.98
CA CYS A 312 22.74 -18.52 2.13
C CYS A 312 22.49 -18.09 3.57
N LEU A 313 21.50 -18.68 4.25
CA LEU A 313 21.20 -18.42 5.65
C LEU A 313 22.38 -18.81 6.56
N ALA A 314 22.99 -19.97 6.32
CA ALA A 314 24.12 -20.46 7.10
C ALA A 314 25.38 -19.60 6.90
N VAL A 315 25.69 -19.23 5.65
CA VAL A 315 26.83 -18.35 5.35
C VAL A 315 26.58 -16.95 5.93
N GLY A 316 25.39 -16.38 5.72
CA GLY A 316 25.00 -15.07 6.26
C GLY A 316 25.10 -15.05 7.79
N LEU A 317 24.45 -16.00 8.47
CA LEU A 317 24.55 -16.12 9.93
C LEU A 317 26.00 -16.32 10.40
N GLY A 318 26.76 -17.17 9.71
CA GLY A 318 28.15 -17.46 10.06
C GLY A 318 29.06 -16.24 9.99
N VAL A 319 28.92 -15.39 8.95
CA VAL A 319 29.72 -14.16 8.85
C VAL A 319 29.31 -13.10 9.87
N GLU A 320 28.03 -13.04 10.26
CA GLU A 320 27.55 -12.11 11.29
C GLU A 320 27.99 -12.53 12.70
N VAL A 321 27.97 -13.83 13.01
CA VAL A 321 28.51 -14.37 14.27
C VAL A 321 30.03 -14.15 14.33
N LEU A 322 30.74 -14.34 13.21
CA LEU A 322 32.18 -14.05 13.15
C LEU A 322 32.45 -12.55 13.30
N GLY A 323 31.67 -11.71 12.62
CA GLY A 323 31.76 -10.26 12.64
C GLY A 323 31.55 -9.67 14.04
N SER A 324 30.44 -10.02 14.69
CA SER A 324 30.11 -9.55 16.03
C SER A 324 31.12 -9.96 17.12
N ARG A 325 31.85 -11.07 16.93
CA ARG A 325 32.84 -11.56 17.91
C ARG A 325 34.26 -11.12 17.64
N SER A 326 34.65 -10.97 16.38
CA SER A 326 36.05 -10.72 15.97
C SER A 326 36.27 -9.35 15.34
N GLY A 327 35.20 -8.66 14.94
CA GLY A 327 35.25 -7.46 14.15
C GLY A 327 35.56 -7.69 12.65
N PHE A 328 35.75 -8.93 12.19
CA PHE A 328 35.96 -9.25 10.77
C PHE A 328 34.74 -9.97 10.19
N PRO A 329 34.22 -9.58 9.01
CA PRO A 329 34.78 -8.60 8.06
C PRO A 329 34.28 -7.16 8.22
N PHE A 330 33.29 -6.91 9.09
CA PHE A 330 32.53 -5.65 9.07
C PHE A 330 33.17 -4.49 9.85
N GLY A 331 34.07 -4.77 10.79
CA GLY A 331 34.56 -3.85 11.81
C GLY A 331 33.99 -4.22 13.19
N PRO A 332 34.47 -3.61 14.30
CA PRO A 332 33.96 -3.90 15.64
C PRO A 332 32.58 -3.30 15.91
N TYR A 333 31.59 -4.15 16.19
CA TYR A 333 30.22 -3.77 16.57
C TYR A 333 29.66 -4.74 17.60
N ALA A 334 28.60 -4.35 18.28
CA ALA A 334 27.81 -5.23 19.13
C ALA A 334 26.34 -5.14 18.76
N TYR A 335 25.65 -6.29 18.78
CA TYR A 335 24.19 -6.33 18.65
C TYR A 335 23.53 -5.94 19.96
N SER A 336 22.52 -5.08 19.86
CA SER A 336 21.63 -4.66 20.95
C SER A 336 20.16 -4.94 20.61
N ALA A 337 19.92 -5.76 19.59
CA ALA A 337 18.62 -5.81 18.92
C ALA A 337 17.51 -6.39 19.81
N PRO A 338 16.35 -5.73 19.86
CA PRO A 338 15.14 -6.32 20.41
C PRO A 338 14.56 -7.39 19.47
N GLY A 339 13.90 -8.40 20.05
CA GLY A 339 13.19 -9.43 19.31
C GLY A 339 13.98 -10.74 19.14
N PRO A 340 13.60 -11.60 18.18
CA PRO A 340 14.20 -12.92 18.03
C PRO A 340 15.63 -12.84 17.52
N VAL A 341 16.55 -13.51 18.22
CA VAL A 341 17.97 -13.61 17.88
C VAL A 341 18.39 -15.07 17.66
N LEU A 342 19.40 -15.27 16.83
CA LEU A 342 20.08 -16.54 16.56
C LEU A 342 21.58 -16.34 16.84
N TRP A 343 22.10 -16.94 17.91
CA TRP A 343 23.49 -16.73 18.34
C TRP A 343 23.88 -15.23 18.38
N GLU A 344 23.07 -14.42 19.07
CA GLU A 344 23.21 -12.95 19.21
C GLU A 344 22.85 -12.15 17.95
N VAL A 345 22.78 -12.78 16.78
CA VAL A 345 22.42 -12.12 15.52
C VAL A 345 20.90 -11.95 15.41
N PRO A 346 20.37 -10.75 15.13
CA PRO A 346 18.94 -10.54 14.95
C PRO A 346 18.41 -11.35 13.77
N LEU A 347 17.30 -12.09 13.95
CA LEU A 347 16.78 -13.03 12.95
C LEU A 347 16.53 -12.40 11.56
N LEU A 348 16.20 -11.11 11.52
CA LEU A 348 15.99 -10.39 10.26
C LEU A 348 17.27 -10.33 9.39
N VAL A 349 18.46 -10.34 9.97
CA VAL A 349 19.74 -10.22 9.24
C VAL A 349 20.01 -11.46 8.37
N PRO A 350 20.05 -12.70 8.88
CA PRO A 350 20.24 -13.87 8.03
C PRO A 350 19.09 -14.03 7.01
N LEU A 351 17.84 -13.74 7.39
CA LEU A 351 16.72 -13.75 6.45
C LEU A 351 16.94 -12.75 5.29
N GLY A 352 17.50 -11.58 5.59
CA GLY A 352 17.91 -10.57 4.61
C GLY A 352 19.00 -11.07 3.66
N TRP A 353 20.02 -11.75 4.19
CA TRP A 353 21.10 -12.36 3.41
C TRP A 353 20.58 -13.38 2.37
N TRP A 354 19.45 -14.04 2.62
CA TRP A 354 18.78 -14.83 1.58
C TRP A 354 17.91 -13.96 0.66
N GLY A 355 16.91 -13.29 1.23
CA GLY A 355 15.85 -12.62 0.46
C GLY A 355 16.38 -11.51 -0.46
N MET A 356 17.20 -10.62 0.08
CA MET A 356 17.75 -9.50 -0.69
C MET A 356 18.85 -9.94 -1.66
N THR A 357 19.68 -10.92 -1.29
CA THR A 357 20.69 -11.46 -2.21
C THR A 357 20.03 -12.08 -3.44
N VAL A 358 18.97 -12.89 -3.27
CA VAL A 358 18.25 -13.49 -4.40
C VAL A 358 17.58 -12.41 -5.26
N SER A 359 16.98 -11.39 -4.63
CA SER A 359 16.37 -10.28 -5.39
C SER A 359 17.40 -9.46 -6.17
N ALA A 360 18.50 -9.08 -5.54
CA ALA A 360 19.61 -8.36 -6.17
C ALA A 360 20.29 -9.22 -7.27
N PHE A 361 20.45 -10.52 -7.05
CA PHE A 361 20.99 -11.46 -8.04
C PHE A 361 20.10 -11.60 -9.27
N ALA A 362 18.78 -11.73 -9.05
CA ALA A 362 17.80 -11.74 -10.14
C ALA A 362 17.84 -10.42 -10.91
N LEU A 363 17.86 -9.29 -10.21
CA LEU A 363 17.89 -7.96 -10.82
C LEU A 363 19.20 -7.69 -11.59
N SER A 364 20.34 -8.12 -11.06
CA SER A 364 21.67 -7.97 -11.68
C SER A 364 21.89 -8.93 -12.86
N ARG A 365 20.92 -9.79 -13.19
CA ARG A 365 21.02 -10.87 -14.18
C ARG A 365 22.18 -11.81 -13.89
N GLY A 366 22.37 -12.14 -12.62
CA GLY A 366 23.36 -13.10 -12.15
C GLY A 366 24.79 -12.59 -12.12
N ARG A 367 25.01 -11.27 -12.10
CA ARG A 367 26.35 -10.64 -12.06
C ARG A 367 26.78 -10.50 -10.60
N PRO A 368 27.79 -11.27 -10.11
CA PRO A 368 28.10 -11.30 -8.69
C PRO A 368 28.56 -9.96 -8.12
N LEU A 369 29.48 -9.26 -8.80
CA LEU A 369 29.98 -7.96 -8.34
C LEU A 369 28.88 -6.89 -8.27
N LEU A 370 27.99 -6.86 -9.26
CA LEU A 370 26.85 -5.95 -9.24
C LEU A 370 25.87 -6.30 -8.12
N THR A 371 25.67 -7.60 -7.84
CA THR A 371 24.85 -8.05 -6.71
C THR A 371 25.45 -7.60 -5.39
N GLY A 372 26.77 -7.74 -5.20
CA GLY A 372 27.48 -7.20 -4.04
C GLY A 372 27.30 -5.68 -3.89
N THR A 373 27.44 -4.91 -4.97
CA THR A 373 27.20 -3.46 -4.95
C THR A 373 25.76 -3.10 -4.56
N MET A 374 24.78 -3.88 -5.00
CA MET A 374 23.37 -3.69 -4.63
C MET A 374 23.10 -4.00 -3.16
N LEU A 375 23.78 -4.99 -2.59
CA LEU A 375 23.67 -5.25 -1.15
C LEU A 375 24.35 -4.15 -0.32
N VAL A 376 25.48 -3.60 -0.77
CA VAL A 376 26.08 -2.41 -0.14
C VAL A 376 25.14 -1.21 -0.20
N ALA A 377 24.47 -1.00 -1.34
CA ALA A 377 23.50 0.10 -1.46
C ALA A 377 22.31 -0.06 -0.50
N TRP A 378 21.87 -1.29 -0.27
CA TRP A 378 20.84 -1.60 0.73
C TRP A 378 21.37 -1.38 2.15
N ASP A 379 22.59 -1.83 2.46
CA ASP A 379 23.26 -1.62 3.73
C ASP A 379 23.40 -0.12 4.08
N VAL A 380 23.89 0.70 3.14
CA VAL A 380 23.95 2.17 3.26
C VAL A 380 22.57 2.79 3.57
N ALA A 381 21.49 2.21 3.04
CA ALA A 381 20.15 2.71 3.33
C ALA A 381 19.62 2.24 4.70
N LEU A 382 20.03 1.06 5.18
CA LEU A 382 19.62 0.48 6.46
C LEU A 382 20.35 1.07 7.66
N GLU A 383 21.64 1.40 7.54
CA GLU A 383 22.48 1.80 8.67
C GLU A 383 21.90 2.95 9.54
N PRO A 384 21.38 4.05 8.98
CA PRO A 384 20.79 5.12 9.80
C PRO A 384 19.55 4.67 10.57
N LEU A 385 18.79 3.71 10.03
CA LEU A 385 17.61 3.14 10.67
C LEU A 385 18.02 2.24 11.84
N MET A 386 19.02 1.39 11.63
CA MET A 386 19.39 0.29 12.53
C MET A 386 20.31 0.72 13.68
N THR A 387 21.09 1.77 13.48
CA THR A 387 21.91 2.40 14.54
C THR A 387 21.10 3.35 15.44
N GLY A 388 19.77 3.39 15.26
CA GLY A 388 18.83 4.19 16.07
C GLY A 388 18.98 5.69 15.90
N GLN A 389 19.41 6.16 14.73
CA GLN A 389 19.37 7.59 14.37
C GLN A 389 17.94 8.03 14.04
N ALA A 390 17.10 7.10 13.57
CA ALA A 390 15.66 7.33 13.43
C ALA A 390 15.00 7.40 14.82
N SER A 391 14.31 8.52 15.09
CA SER A 391 13.61 8.71 16.36
C SER A 391 12.55 7.63 16.59
N GLY A 392 12.56 7.02 17.77
CA GLY A 392 11.59 6.00 18.19
C GLY A 392 11.89 4.57 17.74
N ILE A 393 12.92 4.33 16.92
CA ILE A 393 13.34 2.97 16.57
C ILE A 393 14.46 2.51 17.50
N ALA A 394 14.26 1.34 18.11
CA ALA A 394 15.26 0.71 18.94
C ALA A 394 16.53 0.37 18.13
N ARG A 395 17.70 0.54 18.75
CA ARG A 395 19.00 0.22 18.15
C ARG A 395 19.16 -1.29 17.97
N PHE A 396 19.53 -1.70 16.77
CA PHE A 396 19.85 -3.10 16.46
C PHE A 396 21.31 -3.42 16.67
N TRP A 397 22.21 -2.48 16.34
CA TRP A 397 23.64 -2.60 16.60
C TRP A 397 24.26 -1.24 16.89
N GLU A 398 25.40 -1.29 17.56
CA GLU A 398 26.23 -0.13 17.87
C GLU A 398 27.67 -0.38 17.43
N TRP A 399 28.25 0.61 16.76
CA TRP A 399 29.64 0.60 16.30
C TRP A 399 30.56 1.05 17.44
N GLN A 400 31.57 0.23 17.78
CA GLN A 400 32.38 0.43 18.99
C GLN A 400 33.57 1.37 18.81
N GLN A 401 34.00 1.64 17.57
CA GLN A 401 35.15 2.49 17.29
C GLN A 401 34.76 3.71 16.44
N PRO A 402 35.20 4.94 16.81
CA PRO A 402 35.13 6.08 15.92
C PRO A 402 36.12 5.83 14.78
N ALA A 403 35.62 5.67 13.56
CA ALA A 403 36.47 5.45 12.40
C ALA A 403 37.47 6.60 12.25
N LEU A 404 38.74 6.29 11.95
CA LEU A 404 39.80 7.27 11.58
C LEU A 404 39.36 8.20 10.42
N LEU A 405 38.35 7.79 9.66
CA LEU A 405 37.63 8.55 8.63
C LEU A 405 36.12 8.24 8.78
N GLY A 406 35.39 8.99 9.61
CA GLY A 406 33.93 8.82 9.75
C GLY A 406 33.21 9.00 8.41
N ALA A 407 32.67 7.92 7.83
CA ALA A 407 32.28 7.96 6.42
C ALA A 407 30.77 8.07 6.17
N TYR A 408 29.91 7.44 6.98
CA TYR A 408 28.45 7.56 6.81
C TYR A 408 27.74 7.10 8.09
N TYR A 409 27.14 8.02 8.86
CA TYR A 409 26.44 7.74 10.13
C TYR A 409 27.23 6.90 11.17
N GLY A 410 28.56 7.06 11.23
CA GLY A 410 29.42 6.35 12.19
C GLY A 410 29.82 4.93 11.78
N VAL A 411 29.42 4.48 10.59
CA VAL A 411 29.71 3.14 10.07
C VAL A 411 31.15 3.07 9.53
N PRO A 412 31.94 2.04 9.87
CA PRO A 412 33.28 1.86 9.32
C PRO A 412 33.23 1.39 7.87
N VAL A 413 34.17 1.86 7.04
CA VAL A 413 34.26 1.48 5.61
C VAL A 413 34.42 -0.03 5.41
N THR A 414 35.01 -0.72 6.40
CA THR A 414 35.12 -2.18 6.42
C THR A 414 33.76 -2.88 6.34
N ASN A 415 32.68 -2.28 6.86
CA ASN A 415 31.33 -2.83 6.76
C ASN A 415 30.92 -2.97 5.30
N PHE A 416 31.01 -1.87 4.55
CA PHE A 416 30.66 -1.84 3.14
C PHE A 416 31.54 -2.77 2.29
N ILE A 417 32.83 -2.89 2.62
CA ILE A 417 33.73 -3.86 1.96
C ILE A 417 33.30 -5.31 2.29
N GLY A 418 32.95 -5.59 3.55
CA GLY A 418 32.45 -6.88 4.00
C GLY A 418 31.16 -7.27 3.28
N TRP A 419 30.17 -6.37 3.26
CA TRP A 419 28.91 -6.56 2.53
C TRP A 419 29.13 -6.80 1.04
N PHE A 420 30.03 -6.06 0.40
CA PHE A 420 30.39 -6.27 -1.00
C PHE A 420 31.00 -7.67 -1.23
N ALA A 421 31.97 -8.06 -0.40
CA ALA A 421 32.69 -9.32 -0.54
C ALA A 421 31.78 -10.53 -0.29
N VAL A 422 31.06 -10.54 0.83
CA VAL A 422 30.11 -11.60 1.19
C VAL A 422 28.99 -11.68 0.16
N GLY A 423 28.39 -10.53 -0.19
CA GLY A 423 27.33 -10.45 -1.20
C GLY A 423 27.76 -10.96 -2.57
N SER A 424 28.94 -10.59 -3.02
CA SER A 424 29.52 -11.08 -4.28
C SER A 424 29.82 -12.57 -4.22
N ALA A 425 30.30 -13.09 -3.08
CA ALA A 425 30.59 -14.51 -2.90
C ALA A 425 29.30 -15.37 -2.92
N LEU A 426 28.26 -14.95 -2.19
CA LEU A 426 26.95 -15.60 -2.22
C LEU A 426 26.37 -15.61 -3.63
N ALA A 427 26.40 -14.46 -4.31
CA ALA A 427 25.95 -14.33 -5.69
C ALA A 427 26.76 -15.21 -6.67
N TRP A 428 28.07 -15.35 -6.47
CA TRP A 428 28.89 -16.27 -7.24
C TRP A 428 28.50 -17.73 -7.00
N GLY A 429 28.23 -18.11 -5.75
CA GLY A 429 27.70 -19.43 -5.39
C GLY A 429 26.36 -19.71 -6.07
N LEU A 430 25.41 -18.77 -6.00
CA LEU A 430 24.11 -18.87 -6.70
C LEU A 430 24.29 -19.03 -8.21
N ARG A 431 25.21 -18.26 -8.83
CA ARG A 431 25.51 -18.39 -10.27
C ARG A 431 26.04 -19.77 -10.65
N ARG A 432 26.83 -20.41 -9.78
CA ARG A 432 27.41 -21.74 -10.01
C ARG A 432 26.39 -22.86 -9.80
N LEU A 433 25.59 -22.75 -8.75
CA LEU A 433 24.69 -23.82 -8.29
C LEU A 433 23.28 -23.73 -8.91
N ALA A 434 22.85 -22.53 -9.27
CA ALA A 434 21.50 -22.25 -9.77
C ALA A 434 21.48 -21.04 -10.73
N PRO A 435 22.17 -21.11 -11.89
CA PRO A 435 22.17 -20.04 -12.89
C PRO A 435 20.75 -19.68 -13.39
N GLU A 436 19.76 -20.56 -13.23
CA GLU A 436 18.35 -20.34 -13.58
C GLU A 436 17.70 -19.22 -12.75
N LEU A 437 18.30 -18.84 -11.61
CA LEU A 437 17.86 -17.70 -10.79
C LEU A 437 18.42 -16.36 -11.31
N ALA A 438 19.27 -16.37 -12.33
CA ALA A 438 19.78 -15.16 -12.95
C ALA A 438 18.69 -14.52 -13.83
N GLY A 439 18.19 -13.37 -13.41
CA GLY A 439 17.08 -12.70 -14.11
C GLY A 439 15.69 -13.11 -13.60
N GLY A 440 14.67 -12.41 -14.10
CA GLY A 440 13.28 -12.67 -13.78
C GLY A 440 12.66 -11.69 -12.79
N ASP A 441 11.39 -11.95 -12.47
CA ASP A 441 10.53 -10.94 -11.86
C ASP A 441 10.81 -10.68 -10.38
N PHE A 442 11.56 -11.54 -9.69
CA PHE A 442 11.86 -11.34 -8.26
C PHE A 442 12.81 -10.17 -7.99
N GLY A 443 13.49 -9.67 -9.03
CA GLY A 443 14.19 -8.37 -8.94
C GLY A 443 13.26 -7.20 -8.62
N TRP A 444 11.93 -7.35 -8.75
CA TRP A 444 10.97 -6.36 -8.26
C TRP A 444 10.99 -6.18 -6.74
N ALA A 445 11.38 -7.18 -5.94
CA ALA A 445 11.45 -7.00 -4.50
C ALA A 445 12.50 -5.95 -4.11
N TYR A 446 13.67 -5.95 -4.76
CA TYR A 446 14.69 -4.90 -4.62
C TYR A 446 14.17 -3.53 -5.08
N ARG A 447 13.39 -3.47 -6.17
CA ARG A 447 12.81 -2.20 -6.65
C ARG A 447 11.78 -1.64 -5.67
N VAL A 448 10.95 -2.51 -5.10
CA VAL A 448 10.01 -2.15 -4.04
C VAL A 448 10.79 -1.62 -2.83
N GLU A 449 11.86 -2.29 -2.42
CA GLU A 449 12.69 -1.82 -1.31
C GLU A 449 13.36 -0.47 -1.60
N SER A 450 13.85 -0.26 -2.83
CA SER A 450 14.44 1.00 -3.27
C SER A 450 13.45 2.19 -3.29
N LEU A 451 12.15 1.91 -3.14
CA LEU A 451 11.12 2.93 -2.98
C LEU A 451 10.71 3.09 -1.51
N PHE A 452 10.40 1.97 -0.84
CA PHE A 452 9.83 1.99 0.51
C PHE A 452 10.84 2.40 1.58
N LEU A 453 12.09 1.97 1.48
CA LEU A 453 13.11 2.29 2.48
C LEU A 453 13.45 3.80 2.47
N PRO A 454 13.75 4.43 1.32
CA PRO A 454 13.94 5.89 1.27
C PRO A 454 12.69 6.69 1.69
N ALA A 455 11.50 6.25 1.31
CA ALA A 455 10.26 6.91 1.71
C ALA A 455 10.05 6.83 3.24
N GLY A 456 10.34 5.69 3.86
CA GLY A 456 10.30 5.53 5.32
C GLY A 456 11.28 6.46 6.03
N LEU A 457 12.54 6.51 5.55
CA LEU A 457 13.56 7.43 6.08
C LEU A 457 13.13 8.90 5.95
N LEU A 458 12.50 9.26 4.82
CA LEU A 458 12.00 10.62 4.59
C LEU A 458 10.90 11.00 5.61
N LEU A 459 9.94 10.10 5.84
CA LEU A 459 8.85 10.31 6.80
C LEU A 459 9.35 10.37 8.25
N MET A 460 10.45 9.68 8.56
CA MET A 460 11.11 9.73 9.86
C MET A 460 12.06 10.93 10.04
N GLY A 461 12.13 11.85 9.08
CA GLY A 461 12.96 13.05 9.17
C GLY A 461 14.46 12.84 8.86
N LEU A 462 14.86 11.66 8.38
CA LEU A 462 16.24 11.36 8.00
C LEU A 462 16.50 11.77 6.54
N TYR A 463 16.33 13.06 6.23
CA TYR A 463 16.40 13.58 4.85
C TYR A 463 17.68 13.22 4.08
N PRO A 464 18.90 13.36 4.65
CA PRO A 464 20.12 13.02 3.91
C PRO A 464 20.22 11.52 3.61
N ALA A 465 19.83 10.67 4.57
CA ALA A 465 19.80 9.22 4.37
C ALA A 465 18.77 8.82 3.31
N ALA A 466 17.59 9.42 3.35
CA ALA A 466 16.53 9.18 2.36
C ALA A 466 17.00 9.53 0.94
N LEU A 467 17.64 10.69 0.75
CA LEU A 467 18.17 11.10 -0.55
C LEU A 467 19.29 10.18 -1.03
N THR A 468 20.23 9.81 -0.16
CA THR A 468 21.32 8.88 -0.50
C THR A 468 20.76 7.50 -0.86
N ALA A 469 19.84 6.96 -0.07
CA ALA A 469 19.20 5.67 -0.33
C ALA A 469 18.43 5.68 -1.66
N ALA A 470 17.61 6.72 -1.91
CA ALA A 470 16.88 6.88 -3.17
C ALA A 470 17.82 6.97 -4.37
N ALA A 471 18.91 7.73 -4.25
CA ALA A 471 19.89 7.89 -5.31
C ALA A 471 20.64 6.58 -5.61
N VAL A 472 21.25 5.96 -4.60
CA VAL A 472 22.11 4.79 -4.80
C VAL A 472 21.29 3.54 -5.14
N MET A 473 20.24 3.23 -4.36
CA MET A 473 19.41 2.05 -4.65
C MET A 473 18.59 2.25 -5.93
N GLY A 474 18.02 3.46 -6.14
CA GLY A 474 17.24 3.78 -7.32
C GLY A 474 18.07 3.74 -8.61
N ALA A 475 19.29 4.27 -8.60
CA ALA A 475 20.20 4.19 -9.74
C ALA A 475 20.52 2.74 -10.10
N LEU A 476 20.84 1.89 -9.12
CA LEU A 476 21.14 0.47 -9.36
C LEU A 476 19.91 -0.31 -9.83
N ALA A 477 18.73 0.00 -9.29
CA ALA A 477 17.46 -0.56 -9.73
C ALA A 477 17.15 -0.21 -11.20
N TRP A 478 17.51 1.00 -11.63
CA TRP A 478 17.30 1.49 -12.99
C TRP A 478 18.37 1.02 -13.99
N ILE A 479 19.65 1.07 -13.65
CA ILE A 479 20.75 0.62 -14.52
C ILE A 479 20.56 -0.84 -14.92
N SER A 480 20.09 -1.66 -13.99
CA SER A 480 19.81 -3.08 -14.19
C SER A 480 18.56 -3.35 -15.06
N SER A 481 17.74 -2.33 -15.33
CA SER A 481 16.53 -2.45 -16.18
C SER A 481 16.83 -2.35 -17.68
N ARG A 482 17.96 -1.77 -18.08
CA ARG A 482 18.32 -1.63 -19.50
C ARG A 482 18.68 -3.01 -20.09
N PRO A 483 18.13 -3.41 -21.26
CA PRO A 483 18.68 -4.55 -22.01
C PRO A 483 20.16 -4.23 -22.32
N PRO A 484 21.05 -5.24 -22.37
CA PRO A 484 22.42 -5.00 -22.78
C PRO A 484 22.37 -4.28 -24.13
N SER A 485 22.98 -3.11 -24.23
CA SER A 485 23.14 -2.44 -25.53
C SER A 485 23.74 -3.45 -26.49
N ALA A 486 23.09 -3.68 -27.64
CA ALA A 486 23.55 -4.54 -28.73
C ALA A 486 24.81 -3.97 -29.39
N ARG A 487 25.89 -3.82 -28.62
CA ARG A 487 27.17 -3.22 -29.04
C ARG A 487 28.36 -4.19 -28.89
N TRP A 488 28.13 -5.47 -28.61
CA TRP A 488 29.21 -6.46 -28.48
C TRP A 488 28.94 -7.78 -29.23
N SER A 489 28.18 -7.73 -30.32
CA SER A 489 27.98 -8.86 -31.25
C SER A 489 28.51 -8.59 -32.66
N ALA A 490 29.44 -7.62 -32.81
CA ALA A 490 30.12 -7.33 -34.09
C ALA A 490 31.64 -7.57 -34.02
N ALA A 491 32.11 -8.34 -33.04
CA ALA A 491 33.50 -8.77 -32.96
C ALA A 491 33.57 -10.15 -32.29
N ARG A 492 33.25 -11.19 -33.05
CA ARG A 492 33.81 -12.54 -32.97
C ARG A 492 33.33 -13.36 -34.16
#